data_AF-A0A0F9PPH4-F1
#
_entry.id   AF-A0A0F9PPH4-F1
#
_cell.length_a   1.000
_cell.length_b   1.000
_cell.length_c   1.000
_cell.angle_alpha   90.00
_cell.angle_beta   90.00
_cell.angle_gamma   90.00
#
_symmetry.space_group_name_H-M   'P 1'
#
loop_
_entity.id
_entity.type
_entity.pdbx_description
1 polymer ?
#
loop_
_entity_poly.entity_id
_entity_poly.type
_entity_poly.pdbx_seq_one_letter_code
_entity_poly.pdbx_strand_id
1 'polypeptide(L)'
;MKHFTVFSETRFARTMFVDQITPREDPVEIDGVINGVDKELVNLVKAMNKFPGIRTIESCAGHGNKPPAIWFQPDSIEDLPALLYWFDRCHSGCYWPVRIYTDCSADHVTWMVKARVDGEEAYQEADKIAEYMERYIDEQSQPEEGCAIG
;
A
#
# COMPACT_ATOMS: atom_id res chain seq x y z
N MET A 1 -33.27 26.77 -34.96
CA MET A 1 -33.08 25.82 -33.85
C MET A 1 -32.29 24.61 -34.34
N LYS A 2 -31.09 24.40 -33.80
CA LYS A 2 -30.48 23.10 -33.50
C LYS A 2 -29.27 23.42 -32.61
N HIS A 3 -29.48 23.26 -31.30
CA HIS A 3 -28.42 23.32 -30.30
C HIS A 3 -27.48 22.13 -30.54
N PHE A 4 -26.19 22.40 -30.71
CA PHE A 4 -25.14 21.41 -30.53
C PHE A 4 -24.48 21.72 -29.19
N THR A 5 -24.75 20.87 -28.19
CA THR A 5 -24.07 20.91 -26.90
C THR A 5 -22.71 20.24 -27.09
N VAL A 6 -21.65 21.03 -26.98
CA VAL A 6 -20.27 20.53 -26.92
C VAL A 6 -20.03 20.07 -25.49
N PHE A 7 -19.94 18.77 -25.27
CA PHE A 7 -19.31 18.23 -24.06
C PHE A 7 -17.80 18.19 -24.29
N SER A 8 -17.13 19.16 -23.70
CA SER A 8 -15.68 19.27 -23.60
C SER A 8 -15.22 18.50 -22.36
N GLU A 9 -14.04 17.87 -22.49
CA GLU A 9 -13.24 17.22 -21.43
C GLU A 9 -13.40 15.69 -21.21
N THR A 10 -13.17 14.89 -22.25
CA THR A 10 -12.66 13.53 -22.05
C THR A 10 -11.14 13.59 -22.04
N ARG A 11 -10.52 13.67 -20.85
CA ARG A 11 -9.07 13.42 -20.72
C ARG A 11 -8.84 11.94 -21.00
N PHE A 12 -8.21 11.65 -22.13
CA PHE A 12 -7.67 10.33 -22.40
C PHE A 12 -6.66 9.98 -21.31
N ALA A 13 -6.95 8.96 -20.50
CA ALA A 13 -5.94 8.35 -19.64
C ALA A 13 -4.86 7.77 -20.56
N ARG A 14 -3.66 8.36 -20.54
CA ARG A 14 -2.50 7.73 -21.16
C ARG A 14 -2.13 6.54 -20.28
N THR A 15 -2.36 5.33 -20.78
CA THR A 15 -1.74 4.13 -20.24
C THR A 15 -0.24 4.29 -20.41
N MET A 16 0.48 4.53 -19.31
CA MET A 16 1.94 4.47 -19.28
C MET A 16 2.31 3.06 -18.84
N PHE A 17 3.00 2.34 -19.71
CA PHE A 17 3.67 1.09 -19.36
C PHE A 17 4.95 1.49 -18.63
N VAL A 18 5.02 1.17 -17.34
CA VAL A 18 6.22 1.37 -16.53
C VAL A 18 6.93 0.03 -16.53
N ASP A 19 7.84 -0.15 -17.49
CA ASP A 19 8.46 -1.45 -17.74
C ASP A 19 9.47 -1.84 -16.63
N GLN A 20 10.02 -0.88 -15.89
CA GLN A 20 10.90 -1.09 -14.74
C GLN A 20 10.82 0.07 -13.76
N ILE A 21 10.63 -0.20 -12.46
CA ILE A 21 10.71 0.82 -11.41
C ILE A 21 12.08 0.71 -10.72
N THR A 22 12.91 1.74 -10.85
CA THR A 22 14.23 1.79 -10.20
C THR A 22 14.05 1.92 -8.69
N PRO A 23 14.57 0.99 -7.86
CA PRO A 23 14.41 1.05 -6.42
C PRO A 23 15.13 2.27 -5.81
N ARG A 24 14.49 2.95 -4.85
CA ARG A 24 15.19 3.84 -3.90
C ARG A 24 16.15 3.00 -3.03
N GLU A 25 17.21 3.64 -2.52
CA GLU A 25 18.09 3.01 -1.51
C GLU A 25 17.23 2.44 -0.37
N ASP A 26 17.49 1.18 -0.01
CA ASP A 26 16.67 0.40 0.90
C ASP A 26 16.48 1.13 2.25
N PRO A 27 15.28 1.12 2.85
CA PRO A 27 15.18 1.39 4.28
C PRO A 27 16.04 0.37 5.01
N VAL A 28 16.99 0.85 5.80
CA VAL A 28 17.96 -0.02 6.45
C VAL A 28 17.26 -0.78 7.57
N GLU A 29 17.03 -2.07 7.35
CA GLU A 29 16.63 -2.98 8.42
C GLU A 29 17.86 -3.28 9.29
N ILE A 30 17.85 -2.79 10.53
CA ILE A 30 18.88 -3.09 11.54
C ILE A 30 18.19 -3.86 12.65
N ASP A 31 18.62 -5.10 12.89
CA ASP A 31 18.11 -5.97 13.97
C ASP A 31 16.58 -6.17 13.98
N GLY A 32 15.95 -6.25 12.80
CA GLY A 32 14.48 -6.39 12.68
C GLY A 32 13.68 -5.10 12.88
N VAL A 33 14.39 -3.96 12.93
CA VAL A 33 13.83 -2.60 12.98
C VAL A 33 14.06 -1.93 11.63
N ILE A 34 12.97 -1.54 10.98
CA ILE A 34 13.02 -0.78 9.75
C ILE A 34 13.30 0.68 10.13
N ASN A 35 14.53 1.15 9.93
CA ASN A 35 14.87 2.55 10.19
C ASN A 35 14.04 3.48 9.29
N GLY A 36 13.51 4.56 9.86
CA GLY A 36 12.62 5.49 9.14
C GLY A 36 11.14 5.10 9.18
N VAL A 37 10.76 4.11 9.98
CA VAL A 37 9.36 3.75 10.25
C VAL A 37 8.95 4.24 11.64
N ASP A 38 7.81 4.91 11.71
CA ASP A 38 7.22 5.34 12.97
C ASP A 38 6.70 4.13 13.75
N LYS A 39 6.92 4.12 15.06
CA LYS A 39 6.52 3.01 15.93
C LYS A 39 5.02 2.71 15.87
N GLU A 40 4.20 3.72 15.59
CA GLU A 40 2.75 3.62 15.47
C GLU A 40 2.30 2.87 14.21
N LEU A 41 3.19 2.73 13.22
CA LEU A 41 2.90 2.09 11.93
C LEU A 41 3.73 0.82 11.71
N VAL A 42 4.56 0.43 12.68
CA VAL A 42 5.52 -0.67 12.51
C VAL A 42 4.88 -2.00 12.18
N ASN A 43 3.71 -2.31 12.77
CA ASN A 43 3.00 -3.56 12.53
C ASN A 43 2.45 -3.60 11.09
N LEU A 44 1.84 -2.50 10.65
CA LEU A 44 1.34 -2.39 9.28
C LEU A 44 2.49 -2.48 8.27
N VAL A 45 3.59 -1.76 8.49
CA VAL A 45 4.75 -1.84 7.60
C VAL A 45 5.34 -3.25 7.54
N LYS A 46 5.46 -3.94 8.68
CA LYS A 46 5.93 -5.33 8.72
C LYS A 46 5.01 -6.26 7.91
N ALA A 47 3.70 -6.13 8.08
CA ALA A 47 2.72 -6.92 7.33
C ALA A 47 2.79 -6.61 5.83
N MET A 48 2.90 -5.34 5.44
CA MET A 48 3.05 -4.93 4.04
C MET A 48 4.29 -5.54 3.38
N ASN A 49 5.44 -5.52 4.07
CA ASN A 49 6.70 -6.05 3.54
C ASN A 49 6.76 -7.58 3.43
N LYS A 50 5.75 -8.30 3.97
CA LYS A 50 5.61 -9.74 3.76
C LYS A 50 4.95 -10.09 2.43
N PHE A 51 4.29 -9.14 1.76
CA PHE A 51 3.74 -9.37 0.43
C PHE A 51 4.89 -9.45 -0.59
N PRO A 52 4.93 -10.50 -1.44
CA PRO A 52 5.94 -10.61 -2.49
C PRO A 52 5.96 -9.38 -3.39
N GLY A 53 7.16 -8.89 -3.70
CA GLY A 53 7.34 -7.73 -4.56
C GLY A 53 6.93 -6.40 -3.95
N ILE A 54 6.54 -6.32 -2.67
CA ILE A 54 6.20 -5.06 -1.99
C ILE A 54 7.32 -4.64 -1.05
N ARG A 55 7.71 -3.38 -1.15
CA ARG A 55 8.73 -2.77 -0.29
C ARG A 55 8.30 -1.42 0.24
N THR A 56 8.24 -1.26 1.54
CA THR A 56 8.05 0.06 2.17
C THR A 56 9.32 0.90 2.00
N ILE A 57 9.18 2.19 1.70
CA ILE A 57 10.26 3.18 1.57
C ILE A 57 10.39 4.01 2.86
N GLU A 58 9.27 4.55 3.33
CA GLU A 58 9.22 5.42 4.50
C GLU A 58 7.79 5.46 5.07
N SER A 59 7.65 5.92 6.31
CA SER A 59 6.35 6.23 6.90
C SER A 59 6.33 7.61 7.55
N CYS A 60 5.13 8.11 7.79
CA CYS A 60 4.89 9.27 8.63
C CYS A 60 3.65 8.99 9.49
N ALA A 61 3.80 8.96 10.81
CA ALA A 61 2.69 8.78 11.75
C ALA A 61 1.74 10.00 11.79
N GLY A 62 2.15 11.14 11.23
CA GLY A 62 1.39 12.38 11.31
C GLY A 62 1.32 13.00 12.73
N HIS A 63 1.99 12.36 13.70
CA HIS A 63 2.16 12.79 15.09
C HIS A 63 0.84 13.24 15.75
N GLY A 64 -0.23 12.47 15.55
CA GLY A 64 -1.52 12.74 16.20
C GLY A 64 -2.42 13.78 15.53
N ASN A 65 -1.87 14.62 14.65
CA ASN A 65 -2.56 15.80 14.12
C ASN A 65 -2.71 15.79 12.60
N LYS A 66 -2.23 14.73 11.96
CA LYS A 66 -2.32 14.51 10.51
C LYS A 66 -2.58 13.04 10.27
N PRO A 67 -3.29 12.68 9.19
CA PRO A 67 -3.45 11.29 8.82
C PRO A 67 -2.10 10.65 8.49
N PRO A 68 -1.75 9.49 9.10
CA PRO A 68 -0.53 8.78 8.79
C PRO A 68 -0.49 8.32 7.34
N ALA A 69 0.72 8.18 6.83
CA ALA A 69 0.99 7.71 5.47
C ALA A 69 2.19 6.76 5.44
N ILE A 70 2.15 5.82 4.51
CA ILE A 70 3.23 4.89 4.22
C ILE A 70 3.51 4.98 2.72
N TRP A 71 4.76 5.20 2.38
CA TRP A 71 5.26 5.20 1.01
C TRP A 71 5.91 3.86 0.73
N PHE A 72 5.62 3.29 -0.43
CA PHE A 72 6.10 1.96 -0.80
C PHE A 72 6.36 1.87 -2.30
N GLN A 73 6.98 0.76 -2.67
CA GLN A 73 7.42 0.44 -4.02
C GLN A 73 7.06 -1.02 -4.31
N PRO A 74 6.20 -1.29 -5.30
CA PRO A 74 6.08 -2.61 -5.88
C PRO A 74 7.22 -2.88 -6.88
N ASP A 75 7.66 -4.13 -7.01
CA ASP A 75 8.59 -4.59 -8.05
C ASP A 75 7.88 -4.60 -9.42
N SER A 76 6.59 -4.97 -9.44
CA SER A 76 5.72 -4.97 -10.62
C SER A 76 4.28 -4.57 -10.29
N ILE A 77 3.49 -4.20 -11.30
CA ILE A 77 2.07 -3.85 -11.08
C ILE A 77 1.27 -5.07 -10.59
N GLU A 78 1.69 -6.26 -10.98
CA GLU A 78 1.10 -7.55 -10.63
C GLU A 78 1.19 -7.88 -9.14
N ASP A 79 2.13 -7.27 -8.41
CA ASP A 79 2.30 -7.47 -6.96
C ASP A 79 1.28 -6.66 -6.13
N LEU A 80 0.67 -5.65 -6.73
CA LEU A 80 -0.23 -4.72 -6.05
C LEU A 80 -1.57 -5.33 -5.59
N PRO A 81 -2.30 -6.13 -6.39
CA PRO A 81 -3.67 -6.51 -6.06
C PRO A 81 -3.80 -7.18 -4.68
N ALA A 82 -2.86 -8.06 -4.32
CA ALA A 82 -2.87 -8.75 -3.03
C ALA A 82 -2.72 -7.77 -1.85
N LEU A 83 -1.87 -6.76 -1.99
CA LEU A 83 -1.69 -5.71 -0.99
C LEU A 83 -2.91 -4.77 -0.93
N LEU A 84 -3.32 -4.24 -2.09
CA LEU A 84 -4.35 -3.20 -2.21
C LEU A 84 -5.71 -3.69 -1.71
N TYR A 85 -5.97 -5.00 -1.81
CA TYR A 85 -7.17 -5.64 -1.30
C TYR A 85 -7.46 -5.28 0.16
N TRP A 86 -6.44 -5.23 1.02
CA TRP A 86 -6.62 -5.03 2.46
C TRP A 86 -6.86 -3.57 2.87
N PHE A 87 -6.58 -2.62 1.98
CA PHE A 87 -6.86 -1.21 2.21
C PHE A 87 -8.30 -0.79 1.87
N ASP A 88 -9.11 -1.72 1.36
CA ASP A 88 -10.55 -1.51 1.15
C ASP A 88 -11.38 -1.90 2.39
N ARG A 89 -12.45 -1.14 2.63
CA ARG A 89 -13.37 -1.32 3.76
C ARG A 89 -13.98 -2.70 3.78
N CYS A 90 -14.22 -3.32 2.62
CA CYS A 90 -14.85 -4.64 2.58
C CYS A 90 -13.96 -5.77 3.14
N HIS A 91 -12.65 -5.55 3.29
CA HIS A 91 -11.71 -6.62 3.65
C HIS A 91 -11.07 -6.44 5.03
N SER A 92 -10.74 -5.21 5.41
CA SER A 92 -10.23 -4.91 6.77
C SER A 92 -11.25 -4.18 7.65
N GLY A 93 -12.37 -3.73 7.10
CA GLY A 93 -13.29 -2.81 7.78
C GLY A 93 -12.78 -1.36 7.85
N CYS A 94 -11.58 -1.09 7.33
CA CYS A 94 -10.91 0.22 7.30
C CYS A 94 -10.70 0.65 5.84
N TYR A 95 -10.64 1.95 5.57
CA TYR A 95 -10.42 2.43 4.19
C TYR A 95 -9.30 3.45 4.12
N TRP A 96 -8.17 3.04 3.53
CA TRP A 96 -6.99 3.86 3.33
C TRP A 96 -6.72 4.00 1.83
N PRO A 97 -7.05 5.15 1.20
CA PRO A 97 -6.81 5.31 -0.23
C PRO A 97 -5.32 5.20 -0.57
N VAL A 98 -5.02 4.39 -1.59
CA VAL A 98 -3.71 4.34 -2.22
C VAL A 98 -3.66 5.35 -3.36
N ARG A 99 -2.59 6.13 -3.40
CA ARG A 99 -2.36 7.19 -4.38
C ARG A 99 -1.01 6.98 -5.04
N ILE A 100 -0.97 7.35 -6.31
CA ILE A 100 0.19 7.25 -7.17
C ILE A 100 0.59 8.66 -7.55
N TYR A 101 1.87 8.99 -7.40
CA TYR A 101 2.40 10.30 -7.74
C TYR A 101 3.64 10.16 -8.60
N THR A 102 3.83 11.13 -9.48
CA THR A 102 5.11 11.37 -10.14
C THR A 102 5.58 12.76 -9.72
N ASP A 103 6.89 12.94 -9.61
CA ASP A 103 7.44 14.29 -9.49
C ASP A 103 7.39 15.03 -10.84
N CYS A 104 7.84 16.29 -10.84
CA CYS A 104 7.88 17.13 -12.04
C CYS A 104 8.94 16.67 -13.07
N SER A 105 9.85 15.78 -12.69
CA SER A 105 10.77 15.09 -13.60
C SER A 105 10.14 13.86 -14.27
N ALA A 106 8.99 13.38 -13.78
CA ALA A 106 8.34 12.15 -14.22
C ALA A 106 9.28 10.92 -14.18
N ASP A 107 10.31 10.96 -13.34
CA ASP A 107 11.39 9.97 -13.32
C ASP A 107 11.03 8.77 -12.44
N HIS A 108 10.23 9.00 -11.39
CA HIS A 108 9.85 7.95 -10.44
C HIS A 108 8.37 8.00 -10.06
N VAL A 109 7.74 6.82 -10.11
CA VAL A 109 6.39 6.60 -9.60
C VAL A 109 6.49 6.26 -8.11
N THR A 110 5.87 7.07 -7.27
CA THR A 110 5.80 6.83 -5.83
C THR A 110 4.39 6.38 -5.44
N TRP A 111 4.30 5.26 -4.74
CA TRP A 111 3.05 4.75 -4.18
C TRP A 111 2.94 5.17 -2.73
N MET A 112 1.76 5.63 -2.35
CA MET A 112 1.49 6.05 -0.98
C MET A 112 0.11 5.57 -0.57
N VAL A 113 0.04 4.84 0.54
CA VAL A 113 -1.20 4.62 1.25
C VAL A 113 -1.32 5.66 2.37
N LYS A 114 -2.51 6.23 2.56
CA LYS A 114 -2.74 7.25 3.59
C LYS A 114 -4.08 7.09 4.25
N ALA A 115 -4.09 7.18 5.58
CA ALA A 115 -5.30 7.15 6.37
C ALA A 115 -6.26 8.29 6.02
N ARG A 116 -7.55 8.09 6.31
CA ARG A 116 -8.56 9.16 6.21
C ARG A 116 -8.82 9.89 7.51
N VAL A 117 -8.42 9.27 8.62
CA VAL A 117 -8.52 9.78 9.99
C VAL A 117 -7.12 10.05 10.51
N ASP A 118 -7.00 10.79 11.60
CA ASP A 118 -5.75 11.14 12.26
C ASP A 118 -5.65 10.58 13.67
N GLY A 119 -4.44 10.62 14.21
CA GLY A 119 -4.12 10.22 15.57
C GLY A 119 -4.49 8.77 15.91
N GLU A 120 -4.97 8.58 17.13
CA GLU A 120 -5.14 7.26 17.74
C GLU A 120 -6.07 6.35 16.93
N GLU A 121 -7.14 6.91 16.36
CA GLU A 121 -8.05 6.16 15.49
C GLU A 121 -7.31 5.61 14.27
N ALA A 122 -6.43 6.41 13.66
CA ALA A 122 -5.64 5.95 12.52
C ALA A 122 -4.66 4.83 12.90
N TYR A 123 -4.05 4.90 14.08
CA TYR A 123 -3.14 3.84 14.53
C TYR A 123 -3.88 2.52 14.79
N GLN A 124 -5.08 2.59 15.35
CA GLN A 124 -5.95 1.43 15.53
C GLN A 124 -6.41 0.84 14.20
N GLU A 125 -6.74 1.68 13.20
CA GLU A 125 -7.01 1.21 11.84
C GLU A 125 -5.78 0.52 11.24
N ALA A 126 -4.58 1.08 11.44
CA ALA A 126 -3.34 0.51 10.94
C ALA A 126 -3.06 -0.90 11.50
N ASP A 127 -3.16 -1.06 12.82
CA ASP A 127 -3.00 -2.35 13.49
C ASP A 127 -4.05 -3.36 13.03
N LYS A 128 -5.30 -2.92 12.84
CA LYS A 128 -6.37 -3.79 12.34
C LYS A 128 -6.10 -4.26 10.92
N ILE A 129 -5.69 -3.37 10.01
CA ILE A 129 -5.31 -3.76 8.64
C ILE A 129 -4.15 -4.76 8.68
N ALA A 130 -3.14 -4.51 9.51
CA ALA A 130 -2.00 -5.41 9.70
C ALA A 130 -2.44 -6.81 10.14
N GLU A 131 -3.35 -6.90 11.12
CA GLU A 131 -3.88 -8.19 11.59
C GLU A 131 -4.54 -9.01 10.46
N TYR A 132 -5.35 -8.36 9.62
CA TYR A 132 -5.99 -9.05 8.48
C TYR A 132 -4.97 -9.52 7.44
N MET A 133 -3.98 -8.69 7.13
CA MET A 133 -2.89 -9.06 6.23
C MET A 133 -2.11 -10.27 6.75
N GLU A 134 -1.72 -10.24 8.03
CA GLU A 134 -0.95 -11.33 8.66
C GLU A 134 -1.72 -12.64 8.65
N ARG A 135 -3.00 -12.61 9.01
CA ARG A 135 -3.86 -13.81 8.97
C ARG A 135 -3.94 -14.41 7.57
N TYR A 136 -4.07 -13.57 6.54
CA TYR A 136 -4.05 -14.04 5.16
C TYR A 136 -2.72 -14.71 4.79
N ILE A 137 -1.59 -14.08 5.15
CA ILE A 137 -0.26 -14.62 4.86
C ILE A 137 -0.04 -15.97 5.58
N ASP A 138 -0.45 -16.07 6.84
CA ASP A 138 -0.36 -17.30 7.63
C ASP A 138 -1.20 -18.42 7.01
N GLU A 139 -2.43 -18.12 6.56
CA GLU A 139 -3.32 -19.07 5.89
C GLU A 139 -2.73 -19.56 4.55
N GLN A 140 -2.06 -18.70 3.79
CA GLN A 140 -1.38 -19.10 2.54
C GLN A 140 -0.11 -19.92 2.79
N SER A 141 0.48 -19.83 3.99
CA SER A 141 1.76 -20.48 4.33
C SER A 141 1.59 -21.89 4.90
N GLN A 142 0.37 -22.34 5.18
CA GLN A 142 0.12 -23.70 5.64
C GLN A 142 0.25 -24.68 4.47
N PRO A 143 1.16 -25.66 4.52
CA PRO A 143 1.22 -26.69 3.51
C PRO A 143 -0.12 -27.43 3.54
N GLU A 144 -0.74 -27.62 2.37
CA GLU A 144 -1.91 -28.49 2.27
C GLU A 144 -1.53 -29.84 2.87
N GLU A 145 -2.05 -30.15 4.07
CA GLU A 145 -1.90 -31.47 4.65
C GLU A 145 -2.54 -32.44 3.67
N GLY A 146 -1.69 -33.08 2.88
CA GLY A 146 -2.08 -34.01 1.84
C GLY A 146 -3.04 -35.02 2.45
N CYS A 147 -4.25 -35.04 1.91
CA CYS A 147 -5.20 -36.11 2.13
C CYS A 147 -4.53 -37.41 1.67
N ALA A 148 -3.85 -38.08 2.59
CA ALA A 148 -3.39 -39.44 2.43
C ALA A 148 -4.63 -40.32 2.43
N ILE A 149 -5.25 -40.44 1.26
CA ILE A 149 -6.26 -41.46 0.97
C ILE A 149 -5.53 -42.81 1.03
N GLY A 150 -5.64 -43.47 2.18
CA GLY A 150 -5.34 -44.89 2.34
C GLY A 150 -6.47 -45.78 1.83
#